data_AF-A0A651FK46-F1
#
_entry.id   AF-A0A651FK46-F1
#
_cell.length_a   1.000
_cell.length_b   1.000
_cell.length_c   1.000
_cell.angle_alpha   90.00
_cell.angle_beta   90.00
_cell.angle_gamma   90.00
#
_symmetry.space_group_name_H-M   'P 1'
#
loop_
_entity.id
_entity.type
_entity.pdbx_description
1 polymer ?
#
loop_
_entity_poly.entity_id
_entity_poly.type
_entity_poly.pdbx_seq_one_letter_code
_entity_poly.pdbx_strand_id
1 'polypeptide(L)'
;MLVKVLPPEEGEERDPAHASLHLMSLGKRREVERALNHFNCYDDGSGETPGLLYGPGINVQLPLVGDDDPVMQVMVSMVEESLAWTVLERLARSLDWKMQDPKTGRVFGI
;
A
#
# COMPACT_ATOMS: atom_id res chain seq x y z
N MET A 1 1.18 -4.08 5.07
CA MET A 1 1.73 -3.60 3.78
C MET A 1 0.58 -3.37 2.81
N LEU A 2 0.67 -2.40 1.90
CA LEU A 2 -0.31 -2.19 0.84
C LEU A 2 0.24 -2.73 -0.49
N VAL A 3 -0.62 -3.42 -1.22
CA VAL A 3 -0.34 -4.11 -2.49
C VAL A 3 -1.50 -3.94 -3.45
N LYS A 4 -1.28 -4.14 -4.75
CA LYS A 4 -2.36 -4.28 -5.73
C LYS A 4 -2.35 -5.70 -6.29
N VAL A 5 -3.53 -6.30 -6.41
CA VAL A 5 -3.70 -7.70 -6.81
C VAL A 5 -4.60 -7.77 -8.04
N LEU A 6 -4.31 -8.71 -8.96
CA LEU A 6 -5.26 -9.03 -10.03
C LEU A 6 -6.60 -9.50 -9.43
N PRO A 7 -7.75 -9.07 -9.98
CA PRO A 7 -9.01 -9.74 -9.71
C PRO A 7 -8.90 -11.20 -10.17
N PRO A 8 -9.54 -12.16 -9.47
CA PRO A 8 -9.53 -13.55 -9.88
C PRO A 8 -10.19 -13.69 -11.26
N GLU A 9 -9.57 -14.41 -12.19
CA GLU A 9 -10.25 -14.78 -13.44
C GLU A 9 -11.35 -15.81 -13.14
N GLU A 10 -12.49 -15.68 -13.81
CA GLU A 10 -13.63 -16.59 -13.63
C GLU A 10 -13.22 -18.04 -13.97
N GLY A 11 -13.03 -18.87 -12.95
CA GLY A 11 -12.70 -20.29 -13.10
C GLY A 11 -11.48 -20.78 -12.31
N GLU A 12 -10.75 -19.90 -11.63
CA GLU A 12 -9.59 -20.30 -10.82
C GLU A 12 -10.05 -20.76 -9.43
N GLU A 13 -9.99 -22.08 -9.20
CA GLU A 13 -10.29 -22.70 -7.91
C GLU A 13 -9.24 -22.23 -6.89
N ARG A 14 -9.65 -21.36 -5.96
CA ARG A 14 -8.79 -20.81 -4.91
C ARG A 14 -8.33 -21.94 -3.98
N ASP A 15 -7.16 -22.51 -4.23
CA ASP A 15 -6.43 -23.25 -3.20
C ASP A 15 -5.95 -22.24 -2.14
N PRO A 16 -6.46 -22.29 -0.89
CA PRO A 16 -6.09 -21.35 0.16
C PRO A 16 -4.60 -21.42 0.55
N ALA A 17 -3.87 -22.47 0.15
CA ALA A 17 -2.44 -22.62 0.40
C ALA A 17 -1.54 -22.03 -0.71
N HIS A 18 -2.11 -21.75 -1.89
CA HIS A 18 -1.38 -21.31 -3.09
C HIS A 18 -2.04 -20.08 -3.75
N ALA A 19 -2.47 -19.10 -2.96
CA ALA A 19 -2.76 -17.78 -3.48
C ALA A 19 -1.43 -17.11 -3.89
N SER A 20 -0.90 -17.49 -5.04
CA SER A 20 0.14 -16.71 -5.74
C SER A 20 -0.47 -15.35 -6.04
N LEU A 21 -0.25 -14.38 -5.16
CA LEU A 21 -0.70 -13.01 -5.39
C LEU A 21 0.06 -12.51 -6.61
N HIS A 22 -0.66 -12.38 -7.74
CA HIS A 22 -0.16 -11.64 -8.87
C HIS A 22 -0.15 -10.16 -8.50
N LEU A 23 0.98 -9.73 -7.92
CA LEU A 23 1.22 -8.37 -7.54
C LEU A 23 1.30 -7.49 -8.78
N MET A 24 0.41 -6.51 -8.85
CA MET A 24 0.51 -5.44 -9.84
C MET A 24 1.35 -4.29 -9.32
N SER A 25 1.90 -3.52 -10.25
CA SER A 25 2.48 -2.22 -9.90
C SER A 25 1.40 -1.29 -9.33
N LEU A 26 1.80 -0.52 -8.31
CA LEU A 26 1.06 0.62 -7.75
C LEU A 26 1.24 1.90 -8.58
N GLY A 27 2.14 1.88 -9.58
CA GLY A 27 2.55 3.02 -10.40
C GLY A 27 4.00 3.42 -10.17
N LYS A 28 4.43 4.52 -10.81
CA LYS A 28 5.75 5.13 -10.55
C LYS A 28 5.79 5.75 -9.16
N ARG A 29 6.99 5.84 -8.56
CA ARG A 29 7.17 6.41 -7.21
C ARG A 29 6.44 7.75 -7.01
N ARG A 30 6.61 8.70 -7.93
CA ARG A 30 5.97 10.02 -7.87
C ARG A 30 4.44 9.97 -7.95
N GLU A 31 3.89 8.99 -8.66
CA GLU A 31 2.43 8.80 -8.79
C GLU A 31 1.85 8.23 -7.50
N VAL A 32 2.53 7.23 -6.93
CA VAL A 32 2.18 6.65 -5.62
C VAL A 32 2.23 7.73 -4.53
N GLU A 33 3.29 8.53 -4.50
CA GLU A 33 3.44 9.64 -3.56
C GLU A 33 2.29 10.66 -3.70
N ARG A 34 1.98 11.08 -4.94
CA ARG A 34 0.83 11.99 -5.21
C ARG A 34 -0.52 11.39 -4.81
N ALA A 35 -0.70 10.09 -5.00
CA ALA A 35 -1.92 9.39 -4.59
C ALA A 35 -2.03 9.38 -3.05
N LEU A 36 -0.93 9.14 -2.34
CA LEU A 36 -0.88 9.16 -0.88
C LEU A 36 -1.10 10.56 -0.29
N ASN A 37 -0.62 11.62 -0.96
CA ASN A 37 -0.87 13.01 -0.56
C ASN A 37 -2.37 13.34 -0.47
N HIS A 38 -3.22 12.73 -1.33
CA HIS A 38 -4.69 12.89 -1.27
C HIS A 38 -5.31 12.38 0.04
N PHE A 39 -4.56 11.58 0.82
CA PHE A 39 -4.95 11.05 2.14
C PHE A 39 -4.17 11.72 3.27
N ASN A 40 -3.62 12.90 3.03
CA ASN A 40 -2.78 13.66 3.96
C ASN A 40 -1.51 12.91 4.42
N CYS A 41 -0.97 12.03 3.58
CA CYS A 41 0.30 11.37 3.84
C CYS A 41 1.43 12.12 3.12
N TYR A 42 2.27 12.85 3.85
CA TYR A 42 3.33 13.70 3.28
C TYR A 42 4.69 13.41 3.90
N ASP A 43 5.79 13.76 3.23
CA ASP A 43 7.11 13.77 3.86
C ASP A 43 7.22 14.88 4.93
N ASP A 44 8.28 14.83 5.73
CA ASP A 44 8.56 15.82 6.78
C ASP A 44 9.27 17.09 6.25
N GLY A 45 9.55 17.16 4.93
CA GLY A 45 10.31 18.24 4.29
C GLY A 45 11.78 18.34 4.69
N SER A 46 12.27 17.50 5.59
CA SER A 46 13.63 17.59 6.15
C SER A 46 14.68 17.00 5.21
N GLY A 47 14.27 16.01 4.41
CA GLY A 47 15.17 15.19 3.59
C GLY A 47 15.98 14.17 4.41
N GLU A 48 15.83 14.12 5.73
CA GLU A 48 16.52 13.17 6.61
C GLU A 48 15.88 11.77 6.56
N THR A 49 14.58 11.70 6.24
CA THR A 49 13.80 10.45 6.18
C THR A 49 13.25 10.17 4.78
N PRO A 50 14.11 9.99 3.76
CA PRO A 50 13.66 9.85 2.38
C PRO A 50 12.72 8.65 2.21
N GLY A 51 11.56 8.90 1.60
CA GLY A 51 10.54 7.88 1.36
C GLY A 51 9.68 7.53 2.57
N LEU A 52 9.84 8.21 3.70
CA LEU A 52 8.89 8.11 4.81
C LEU A 52 7.82 9.19 4.68
N LEU A 53 6.55 8.79 4.62
CA LEU A 53 5.41 9.68 4.62
C LEU A 53 4.62 9.51 5.92
N TYR A 54 4.16 10.63 6.46
CA TYR A 54 3.41 10.74 7.70
C TYR A 54 1.97 11.08 7.37
N GLY A 55 1.04 10.24 7.83
CA GLY A 55 -0.39 10.43 7.67
C GLY A 55 -1.15 10.30 8.98
N PRO A 56 -2.48 10.51 8.96
CA PRO A 56 -3.30 10.41 10.16
C PRO A 56 -3.32 8.97 10.70
N GLY A 57 -2.65 8.73 11.82
CA GLY A 57 -2.54 7.41 12.46
C GLY A 57 -1.68 6.38 11.72
N ILE A 58 -1.05 6.74 10.59
CA ILE A 58 -0.19 5.84 9.81
C ILE A 58 1.11 6.50 9.37
N ASN A 59 2.17 5.70 9.25
CA ASN A 59 3.36 6.05 8.51
C ASN A 59 3.49 5.11 7.31
N VAL A 60 3.84 5.65 6.15
CA VAL A 60 4.03 4.89 4.90
C VAL A 60 5.48 4.95 4.49
N GLN A 61 6.12 3.79 4.31
CA GLN A 61 7.45 3.69 3.75
C GLN A 61 7.35 3.36 2.25
N LEU A 62 7.68 4.36 1.43
CA LEU A 62 7.91 4.18 0.00
C LEU A 62 9.28 3.53 -0.23
N PRO A 63 9.39 2.55 -1.13
CA PRO A 63 10.68 2.01 -1.51
C PRO A 63 11.51 3.07 -2.26
N LEU A 64 12.82 3.05 -2.03
CA LEU A 64 13.79 3.94 -2.70
C LEU A 64 14.20 3.35 -4.06
N VAL A 65 13.22 3.16 -4.93
CA VAL A 65 13.42 2.73 -6.32
C VAL A 65 13.65 3.93 -7.24
N GLY A 66 14.26 3.71 -8.42
CA GLY A 66 14.46 4.78 -9.40
C GLY A 66 13.16 5.35 -9.93
N ASP A 67 13.20 6.53 -10.56
CA ASP A 67 12.02 7.19 -11.13
C ASP A 67 11.32 6.36 -12.23
N ASP A 68 12.05 5.45 -12.88
CA ASP A 68 11.55 4.54 -13.92
C ASP A 68 11.15 3.15 -13.41
N ASP A 69 11.49 2.83 -12.17
CA ASP A 69 11.15 1.55 -11.56
C ASP A 69 9.74 1.61 -10.93
N PRO A 70 8.86 0.65 -11.25
CA PRO A 70 7.53 0.61 -10.67
C PRO A 70 7.58 0.26 -9.18
N VAL A 71 6.75 0.94 -8.39
CA VAL A 71 6.51 0.54 -7.01
C VAL A 71 5.57 -0.66 -7.03
N MET A 72 5.97 -1.76 -6.40
CA MET A 72 5.15 -2.98 -6.31
C MET A 72 4.34 -3.06 -5.01
N GLN A 73 4.88 -2.48 -3.94
CA GLN A 73 4.30 -2.54 -2.61
C GLN A 73 4.81 -1.37 -1.77
N VAL A 74 4.03 -0.98 -0.75
CA VAL A 74 4.45 0.03 0.24
C VAL A 74 4.22 -0.48 1.66
N MET A 75 5.19 -0.27 2.54
CA MET A 75 5.04 -0.67 3.93
C MET A 75 4.20 0.39 4.66
N VAL A 76 3.31 -0.07 5.54
CA VAL A 76 2.50 0.83 6.37
C VAL A 76 2.60 0.39 7.82
N SER A 77 2.88 1.34 8.69
CA SER A 77 2.92 1.18 10.14
C SER A 77 1.80 1.98 10.76
N MET A 78 1.01 1.37 11.64
CA MET A 78 -0.03 2.06 12.39
C MET A 78 0.61 2.72 13.62
N VAL A 79 0.47 4.03 13.73
CA VAL A 79 0.95 4.84 14.86
C VAL A 79 -0.19 5.11 15.84
N GLU A 80 -1.41 5.31 15.33
CA GLU A 80 -2.62 5.48 16.11
C GLU A 80 -3.78 4.68 15.50
N GLU A 81 -4.11 3.55 16.13
CA GLU A 81 -5.02 2.54 15.56
C GLU A 81 -6.44 3.04 15.31
N SER A 82 -6.96 3.90 16.18
CA SER A 82 -8.30 4.51 16.07
C SER A 82 -8.48 5.32 14.78
N LEU A 83 -7.43 5.99 14.32
CA LEU A 83 -7.44 6.79 13.10
C LEU A 83 -6.99 5.98 11.88
N ALA A 84 -5.98 5.13 12.07
CA ALA A 84 -5.33 4.38 11.01
C ALA A 84 -6.31 3.59 10.16
N TRP A 85 -7.26 2.89 10.79
CA TRP A 85 -8.18 2.02 10.07
C TRP A 85 -9.04 2.78 9.06
N THR A 86 -9.55 3.94 9.47
CA THR A 86 -10.40 4.78 8.61
C THR A 86 -9.62 5.27 7.38
N VAL A 87 -8.36 5.65 7.55
CA VAL A 87 -7.49 6.09 6.45
C VAL A 87 -7.16 4.92 5.52
N LEU A 88 -6.78 3.77 6.09
CA LEU A 88 -6.42 2.57 5.33
C LEU A 88 -7.57 2.03 4.49
N GLU A 89 -8.79 1.95 5.05
CA GLU A 89 -9.97 1.52 4.31
C GLU A 89 -10.29 2.46 3.15
N ARG A 90 -10.20 3.78 3.38
CA ARG A 90 -10.46 4.78 2.35
C ARG A 90 -9.42 4.71 1.24
N LEU A 91 -8.15 4.54 1.58
CA LEU A 91 -7.03 4.41 0.65
C LEU A 91 -7.19 3.16 -0.21
N ALA A 92 -7.37 1.99 0.44
CA ALA A 92 -7.58 0.72 -0.23
C ALA A 92 -8.74 0.78 -1.24
N ARG A 93 -9.88 1.34 -0.82
CA ARG A 93 -11.07 1.49 -1.68
C ARG A 93 -10.86 2.46 -2.84
N SER A 94 -10.17 3.58 -2.61
CA SER A 94 -10.05 4.64 -3.61
C SER A 94 -8.97 4.34 -4.66
N LEU A 95 -7.93 3.60 -4.29
CA LEU A 95 -6.80 3.27 -5.16
C LEU A 95 -6.86 1.85 -5.72
N ASP A 96 -7.89 1.08 -5.35
CA ASP A 96 -8.01 -0.35 -5.66
C ASP A 96 -6.78 -1.13 -5.17
N TRP A 97 -6.37 -0.83 -3.94
CA TRP A 97 -5.28 -1.51 -3.26
C TRP A 97 -5.84 -2.42 -2.17
N LYS A 98 -5.08 -3.45 -1.83
CA LYS A 98 -5.36 -4.37 -0.75
C LYS A 98 -4.30 -4.25 0.33
N MET A 99 -4.68 -4.62 1.54
CA MET A 99 -3.76 -4.69 2.68
C MET A 99 -3.31 -6.13 2.85
N GLN A 100 -2.01 -6.35 2.91
CA GLN A 100 -1.43 -7.64 3.21
C GLN A 100 -0.71 -7.57 4.56
N ASP A 101 -1.05 -8.50 5.45
CA ASP A 101 -0.26 -8.73 6.65
C ASP A 101 1.05 -9.44 6.27
N PRO A 102 2.22 -8.81 6.48
CA PRO A 102 3.50 -9.40 6.11
C PRO A 102 3.86 -10.65 6.92
N LYS A 103 3.26 -10.88 8.09
CA LYS A 103 3.54 -12.05 8.93
C LYS A 103 2.77 -13.28 8.49
N THR A 104 1.50 -13.11 8.15
CA THR A 104 0.59 -14.22 7.83
C THR A 104 0.33 -14.38 6.34
N GLY A 105 0.70 -13.38 5.53
CA GLY A 105 0.38 -13.32 4.11
C GLY A 105 -1.09 -13.04 3.82
N ARG A 106 -1.94 -12.94 4.85
CA ARG A 106 -3.38 -12.70 4.70
C ARG A 106 -3.63 -11.34 4.07
N VAL A 107 -4.52 -11.34 3.09
CA VAL A 107 -4.96 -10.13 2.38
C VAL A 107 -6.33 -9.71 2.89
N PHE A 108 -6.47 -8.43 3.21
CA PHE A 108 -7.64 -7.75 3.72
C PHE A 108 -7.99 -6.59 2.80
N GLY A 109 -9.28 -6.35 2.58
CA GLY A 109 -9.78 -5.27 1.72
C GLY A 109 -10.92 -5.72 0.82
N ILE A 110 -11.79 -4.77 0.48
CA ILE A 110 -13.00 -4.95 -0.34
C ILE A 110 -12.60 -5.06 -1.79
#